data_AF-A0AAT9TE94-F1
#
_entry.id   AF-A0AAT9TE94-F1
#
_cell.length_a   1.000
_cell.length_b   1.000
_cell.length_c   1.000
_cell.angle_alpha   90.00
_cell.angle_beta   90.00
_cell.angle_gamma   90.00
#
_symmetry.space_group_name_H-M   'P 1'
#
loop_
_entity.id
_entity.type
_entity.pdbx_description
1 polymer ?
#
loop_
_entity_poly.entity_id
_entity_poly.type
_entity_poly.pdbx_seq_one_letter_code
_entity_poly.pdbx_strand_id
1 'polypeptide(L)' 'MSVSLSAADARTCEACWRSSVTAARHTAHGRELLCRACAESGCPRRVDVFPPYGIYRLHHRPANRSVPKNRGDGQ' A
#
# COMPACT_ATOMS: atom_id res chain seq x y z
N MET A 1 -0.35 22.58 -1.68
CA MET A 1 0.17 21.71 -0.61
C MET A 1 1.34 20.92 -1.17
N SER A 2 2.56 21.27 -0.81
CA SER A 2 3.78 20.53 -1.15
C SER A 2 4.23 19.72 0.06
N VAL A 3 4.71 18.51 -0.16
CA VAL A 3 5.29 17.67 0.90
C VAL A 3 6.75 18.08 1.09
N SER A 4 7.18 18.34 2.32
CA SER A 4 8.59 18.57 2.64
C SER A 4 9.34 17.23 2.62
N LEU A 5 10.10 16.97 1.56
CA LEU A 5 10.92 15.77 1.39
C LEU A 5 12.38 16.06 1.70
N SER A 6 13.01 15.18 2.47
CA SER A 6 14.46 15.15 2.71
C SER A 6 15.20 14.51 1.53
N ALA A 7 16.53 14.62 1.50
CA ALA A 7 17.37 13.96 0.51
C ALA A 7 17.26 12.42 0.56
N ALA A 8 16.94 11.86 1.74
CA ALA A 8 16.75 10.42 1.96
C ALA A 8 15.32 9.92 1.65
N ASP A 9 14.38 10.81 1.31
CA ASP A 9 12.98 10.42 1.10
C ASP A 9 12.71 9.88 -0.31
N ALA A 10 11.81 8.91 -0.39
CA ALA A 10 11.29 8.41 -1.65
C ALA A 10 10.58 9.56 -2.40
N ARG A 11 11.05 9.87 -3.62
CA ARG A 11 10.39 10.83 -4.52
C ARG A 11 9.18 10.22 -5.26
N THR A 12 9.10 8.89 -5.27
CA THR A 12 8.05 8.10 -5.91
C THR A 12 7.13 7.51 -4.86
N CYS A 13 5.82 7.52 -5.11
CA CYS A 13 4.78 7.01 -4.22
C CYS A 13 5.07 5.58 -3.75
N GLU A 14 5.18 5.39 -2.44
CA GLU A 14 5.55 4.12 -1.81
C GLU A 14 4.51 3.01 -1.99
N ALA A 15 3.26 3.34 -2.36
CA ALA A 15 2.22 2.36 -2.69
C ALA A 15 2.27 1.92 -4.16
N CYS A 16 2.20 2.85 -5.12
CA CYS A 16 2.09 2.48 -6.54
C CYS A 16 3.45 2.32 -7.26
N TRP A 17 4.51 2.96 -6.77
CA TRP A 17 5.85 3.01 -7.36
C TRP A 17 5.88 3.56 -8.81
N ARG A 18 4.89 4.39 -9.18
CA ARG A 18 4.77 4.97 -10.53
C ARG A 18 4.61 6.49 -10.56
N SER A 19 3.87 7.06 -9.62
CA SER A 19 3.60 8.50 -9.53
C SER A 19 4.55 9.17 -8.53
N SER A 20 4.81 10.47 -8.69
CA SER A 20 5.53 11.27 -7.70
C SER A 20 4.77 11.38 -6.38
N VAL A 21 5.49 11.59 -5.28
CA VAL A 21 4.90 11.89 -3.98
C VAL A 21 4.26 13.29 -3.99
N THR A 22 3.04 13.38 -3.50
CA THR A 22 2.28 14.65 -3.36
C THR A 22 1.53 14.76 -2.04
N ALA A 23 1.52 13.72 -1.21
CA ALA A 23 0.99 13.70 0.14
C ALA A 23 1.92 12.91 1.07
N ALA A 24 2.03 13.32 2.33
CA ALA A 24 2.58 12.49 3.40
C ALA A 24 1.47 12.16 4.40
N ARG A 25 1.44 10.91 4.86
CA ARG A 25 0.53 10.43 5.91
C ARG A 25 1.36 9.88 7.06
N HIS A 26 1.03 10.23 8.29
CA HIS A 26 1.70 9.68 9.47
C HIS A 26 0.86 8.53 10.04
N THR A 27 1.53 7.43 10.37
CA THR A 27 0.94 6.24 11.00
C THR A 27 1.77 5.85 12.22
N ALA A 28 1.30 4.89 13.01
CA ALA A 28 2.04 4.36 14.17
C ALA A 28 3.41 3.74 13.79
N HIS A 29 3.63 3.38 12.53
CA HIS A 29 4.87 2.77 12.03
C HIS A 29 5.80 3.78 11.31
N GLY A 30 5.47 5.08 11.35
CA GLY A 30 6.25 6.16 10.71
C GLY A 30 5.45 6.91 9.64
N ARG A 31 6.16 7.55 8.70
CA ARG A 31 5.53 8.28 7.59
C ARG A 31 5.41 7.43 6.33
N GLU A 32 4.30 7.61 5.63
CA GLU A 32 4.01 7.06 4.31
C GLU A 32 4.04 8.21 3.29
N LEU A 33 4.81 8.05 2.22
CA LEU A 33 4.98 9.03 1.16
C LEU A 33 4.23 8.58 -0.08
N LEU A 34 3.11 9.25 -0.37
CA LEU A 34 2.11 8.79 -1.32
C LEU A 34 1.81 9.84 -2.40
N CYS A 35 1.36 9.38 -3.57
CA CYS A 35 0.66 10.26 -4.50
C CYS A 35 -0.78 10.48 -4.00
N ARG A 36 -1.40 11.58 -4.45
CA ARG A 36 -2.74 12.00 -4.02
C ARG A 36 -3.77 10.88 -4.09
N ALA A 37 -3.84 10.18 -5.22
CA ALA A 37 -4.77 9.06 -5.42
C ALA A 37 -4.58 7.94 -4.37
N CYS A 38 -3.35 7.50 -4.10
CA CYS A 38 -3.07 6.45 -3.12
C CYS A 38 -3.31 6.91 -1.67
N ALA A 39 -3.14 8.19 -1.37
CA ALA A 39 -3.45 8.76 -0.07
C ALA A 39 -4.97 8.84 0.16
N GLU A 40 -5.72 9.32 -0.84
CA GLU A 40 -7.19 9.41 -0.79
C GLU A 40 -7.85 8.01 -0.76
N SER A 41 -7.27 7.01 -1.45
CA SER A 41 -7.78 5.63 -1.44
C SER A 41 -7.31 4.78 -0.25
N GLY A 42 -6.47 5.33 0.64
CA GLY A 42 -5.93 4.60 1.79
C GLY A 42 -5.10 3.37 1.43
N CYS A 43 -4.37 3.41 0.31
CA CYS A 43 -3.51 2.28 -0.09
C CYS A 43 -2.33 2.11 0.88
N PRO A 44 -2.07 0.90 1.41
CA PRO A 44 -0.85 0.62 2.17
C PRO A 44 0.38 0.75 1.27
N ARG A 45 1.55 1.03 1.86
CA ARG A 45 2.80 1.05 1.09
C ARG A 45 3.10 -0.34 0.55
N ARG A 46 3.73 -0.40 -0.61
CA ARG A 46 4.10 -1.67 -1.26
C ARG A 46 5.09 -2.47 -0.43
N VAL A 47 5.89 -1.81 0.42
CA VAL A 47 6.81 -2.43 1.39
C VAL A 47 6.13 -2.98 2.64
N ASP A 48 4.88 -2.59 2.92
CA ASP A 48 4.07 -3.19 3.99
C ASP A 48 3.23 -4.36 3.45
N VAL A 49 2.88 -4.33 2.15
CA VAL A 49 2.22 -5.43 1.42
C VAL A 49 3.22 -6.52 1.02
N PHE A 50 4.43 -6.12 0.64
CA PHE A 50 5.62 -6.95 0.54
C PHE A 50 6.61 -6.48 1.62
N PRO A 51 6.43 -6.92 2.88
CA PRO A 51 7.55 -6.97 3.80
C PRO A 51 8.75 -7.65 3.12
N PRO A 52 9.97 -7.53 3.65
CA PRO A 52 11.05 -8.51 3.44
C PRO A 52 10.72 -9.86 4.13
N TYR A 53 9.48 -10.30 3.97
CA TYR A 53 9.07 -11.66 3.71
C TYR A 53 10.24 -12.65 3.56
N GLY A 54 10.35 -13.58 4.51
CA GLY A 54 10.80 -14.94 4.22
C GLY A 54 9.76 -15.70 3.38
N ILE A 55 9.25 -15.10 2.28
CA ILE A 55 8.09 -15.58 1.52
C ILE A 55 8.35 -15.54 0.02
N TYR A 56 8.09 -16.60 -0.76
CA TYR A 56 7.74 -18.00 -0.43
C TYR A 56 6.46 -18.30 0.40
N ARG A 57 6.55 -18.58 1.71
CA ARG A 57 5.45 -19.13 2.53
C ARG A 57 4.58 -18.05 3.22
N LEU A 58 3.56 -17.60 2.50
CA LEU A 58 2.53 -16.59 2.82
C LEU A 58 1.81 -16.80 4.17
N HIS A 59 2.12 -16.02 5.21
CA HIS A 59 1.31 -15.88 6.44
C HIS A 59 1.44 -14.42 6.94
N HIS A 60 0.41 -13.66 7.32
CA HIS A 60 -0.97 -14.00 7.71
C HIS A 60 -2.04 -13.28 6.88
N ARG A 61 -3.17 -13.97 6.65
CA ARG A 61 -4.45 -13.35 6.27
C ARG A 61 -5.53 -13.73 7.29
N PRO A 62 -5.99 -12.83 8.17
CA PRO A 62 -7.33 -12.91 8.74
C PRO A 62 -8.31 -12.50 7.64
N ALA A 63 -8.97 -13.48 7.04
CA ALA A 63 -9.80 -13.29 5.84
C ALA A 63 -11.20 -12.72 6.16
N ASN A 64 -11.34 -11.74 7.06
CA ASN A 64 -12.65 -11.16 7.39
C ASN A 64 -13.15 -10.12 6.37
N ARG A 65 -13.11 -10.52 5.09
CA ARG A 65 -14.02 -10.01 4.07
C ARG A 65 -14.57 -11.23 3.35
N SER A 66 -15.80 -11.58 3.72
CA SER A 66 -16.63 -12.59 3.09
C SER A 66 -16.81 -12.23 1.62
N VAL A 67 -15.96 -12.81 0.76
CA VAL A 67 -16.14 -12.77 -0.69
C VAL A 67 -17.31 -13.71 -1.00
N PRO A 68 -18.41 -13.24 -1.62
CA PRO A 68 -19.50 -14.13 -2.00
C PRO A 68 -18.98 -15.18 -2.98
N LYS A 69 -19.31 -16.45 -2.71
CA LYS A 69 -18.93 -17.56 -3.56
C LYS A 69 -19.81 -17.55 -4.81
N ASN A 70 -19.39 -16.81 -5.83
CA ASN A 70 -19.94 -16.90 -7.18
C ASN A 70 -19.79 -18.35 -7.64
N ARG A 71 -20.88 -19.12 -7.60
CA ARG A 71 -20.96 -20.43 -8.24
C ARG A 71 -21.02 -20.13 -9.74
N GLY A 72 -19.98 -20.52 -10.48
CA GLY A 72 -20.09 -20.60 -11.93
C GLY A 72 -20.94 -21.83 -12.24
N ASP A 73 -22.14 -21.62 -12.78
CA ASP A 73 -22.93 -22.70 -13.34
C ASP A 73 -22.21 -23.28 -14.55
N GLY A 74 -21.74 -24.51 -14.41
CA GLY A 74 -21.17 -25.30 -15.49
C GLY A 74 -22.28 -26.07 -16.20
N GLN A 75 -22.51 -25.66 -17.46
CA GLN A 75 -23.21 -26.32 -18.58
C GLN A 75 -23.91 -27.66 -18.31
#